data_AF-A0A087RPU5-F1
#
_entry.id   AF-A0A087RPU5-F1
#
_cell.length_a   1.000
_cell.length_b   1.000
_cell.length_c   1.000
_cell.angle_alpha   90.00
_cell.angle_beta   90.00
_cell.angle_gamma   90.00
#
_symmetry.space_group_name_H-M   'P 1'
#
loop_
_entity.id
_entity.type
_entity.pdbx_description
1 polymer ?
#
loop_
_entity_poly.entity_id
_entity_poly.type
_entity_poly.pdbx_seq_one_letter_code
_entity_poly.pdbx_strand_id
1 'polypeptide(L)' 'MMLNYDAPLYRPPSEAKSLIFQVTLGCSFNECSFCDMYRSKEYSERPWDEVKSEIDMMAEYLPDTRRVFLADGDALNLD' A
#
# COMPACT_ATOMS: atom_id res chain seq x y z
N MET A 1 7.88 15.01 7.73
CA MET A 1 8.05 14.09 6.58
C MET A 1 6.78 13.29 6.45
N MET A 2 6.33 13.00 5.22
CA MET A 2 5.02 12.40 4.96
C MET A 2 5.23 11.21 4.01
N LEU A 3 4.44 10.15 4.20
CA LEU A 3 4.41 9.03 3.25
C LEU A 3 4.01 9.55 1.87
N ASN A 4 4.75 9.14 0.84
CA ASN A 4 4.48 9.56 -0.53
C ASN A 4 3.62 8.49 -1.21
N TYR A 5 2.31 8.74 -1.27
CA TYR A 5 1.38 7.81 -1.88
C TYR A 5 1.26 8.00 -3.39
N ASP A 6 1.25 6.89 -4.10
CA ASP A 6 0.88 6.83 -5.51
C ASP A 6 -0.65 6.77 -5.63
N ALA A 7 -1.24 7.81 -6.20
CA ALA A 7 -2.68 7.96 -6.35
C ALA A 7 -3.17 7.36 -7.68
N PRO A 8 -4.38 6.77 -7.73
CA PRO A 8 -5.36 6.67 -6.65
C PRO A 8 -5.00 5.62 -5.60
N LEU A 9 -5.23 5.96 -4.33
CA LEU A 9 -5.06 5.05 -3.19
C LEU A 9 -6.44 4.76 -2.58
N TYR A 10 -6.74 3.48 -2.42
CA TYR A 10 -8.02 3.05 -1.87
C TYR A 10 -7.86 2.48 -0.47
N ARG A 11 -8.72 2.93 0.45
CA ARG A 11 -8.78 2.46 1.84
C ARG A 11 -10.20 1.96 2.13
N PRO A 12 -10.40 0.66 2.41
CA PRO A 12 -11.72 0.18 2.78
C PRO A 12 -12.16 0.78 4.13
N PRO A 13 -13.47 1.01 4.37
CA PRO A 13 -13.97 1.60 5.62
C PRO A 13 -13.53 0.86 6.89
N SER A 14 -13.35 -0.46 6.82
CA SER A 14 -12.85 -1.28 7.94
C SER A 14 -11.42 -0.93 8.37
N GLU A 15 -10.63 -0.37 7.47
CA GLU A 15 -9.23 0.01 7.67
C GLU A 15 -9.07 1.53 7.82
N ALA A 16 -10.16 2.28 8.10
CA ALA A 16 -10.17 3.74 8.17
C ALA A 16 -9.07 4.34 9.08
N LYS A 17 -8.70 3.61 10.14
CA LYS A 17 -7.70 4.01 11.16
C LYS A 17 -6.34 3.33 11.00
N SER A 18 -6.17 2.46 10.01
CA SER A 18 -4.92 1.73 9.82
C SER A 18 -3.89 2.60 9.13
N LEU A 19 -2.63 2.46 9.56
CA LEU A 19 -1.51 3.03 8.83
C LEU A 19 -1.37 2.32 7.49
N ILE A 20 -1.25 3.06 6.40
CA ILE A 20 -1.12 2.49 5.06
C ILE A 20 0.33 2.52 4.61
N PHE A 21 0.82 1.37 4.15
CA PHE A 21 1.99 1.28 3.29
C PHE A 21 1.58 0.71 1.93
N GLN A 22 2.01 1.34 0.84
CA GLN A 22 1.97 0.71 -0.47
C GLN A 22 3.23 -0.14 -0.57
N VAL A 23 3.08 -1.45 -0.69
CA VAL A 23 4.20 -2.39 -0.88
C VAL A 23 4.30 -2.83 -2.33
N THR A 24 3.16 -2.79 -3.03
CA THR A 24 3.05 -2.87 -4.48
C THR A 24 2.32 -1.62 -4.99
N LEU A 25 2.39 -1.40 -6.30
CA LEU A 25 1.53 -0.47 -7.03
C LEU A 25 0.66 -1.30 -7.97
N GLY A 26 -0.62 -0.95 -8.10
CA GLY A 26 -1.53 -1.65 -9.01
C GLY A 26 -1.86 -3.08 -8.55
N CYS A 27 -2.12 -3.98 -9.49
CA CYS A 27 -2.49 -5.38 -9.21
C CYS A 27 -1.82 -6.27 -10.26
N SER A 28 -1.18 -7.38 -9.83
CA SER A 28 -0.49 -8.31 -10.73
C SER A 28 -1.43 -8.94 -11.77
N PHE A 29 -2.70 -9.16 -11.40
CA PHE A 29 -3.70 -9.78 -12.26
C PHE A 29 -4.46 -8.75 -13.12
N ASN A 30 -4.93 -7.65 -12.53
CA ASN A 30 -5.67 -6.52 -13.14
C ASN A 30 -6.79 -6.81 -14.17
N GLU A 31 -7.29 -8.05 -14.29
CA GLU A 31 -8.30 -8.46 -15.28
C GLU A 31 -9.67 -8.81 -14.67
N CYS A 32 -9.87 -8.56 -13.38
CA CYS A 32 -11.13 -8.84 -12.69
C CYS A 32 -12.29 -8.03 -13.28
N SER A 33 -13.39 -8.69 -13.67
CA SER A 33 -14.58 -8.04 -14.24
C SER A 33 -15.31 -7.09 -13.29
N PHE A 34 -15.05 -7.18 -11.98
CA PHE A 34 -15.69 -6.39 -10.95
C PHE A 34 -14.79 -5.29 -10.35
N CYS A 35 -13.48 -5.30 -10.64
CA CYS A 35 -12.53 -4.38 -10.02
C CYS A 35 -12.13 -3.29 -11.02
N ASP A 36 -12.47 -2.04 -10.69
CA ASP A 36 -12.08 -0.86 -11.46
C ASP A 36 -10.93 -0.07 -10.81
N MET A 37 -10.59 -0.41 -9.55
CA MET A 37 -9.72 0.40 -8.69
C MET A 37 -8.31 0.59 -9.26
N TYR A 38 -7.72 -0.47 -9.82
CA TYR A 38 -6.32 -0.48 -10.27
C TYR A 38 -6.16 -0.46 -11.80
N ARG A 39 -7.26 -0.24 -12.54
CA ARG A 39 -7.25 -0.23 -14.02
C ARG A 39 -6.34 0.85 -14.61
N SER A 40 -6.07 1.93 -13.87
CA SER A 40 -5.19 3.02 -14.28
C SER A 40 -3.74 2.87 -13.84
N LYS A 41 -3.38 1.78 -13.16
CA LYS A 41 -2.04 1.55 -12.60
C LYS A 41 -1.36 0.35 -13.25
N GLU A 42 -0.08 0.49 -13.52
CA GLU A 42 0.79 -0.63 -13.87
C GLU A 42 1.28 -1.34 -12.60
N TYR A 43 1.38 -2.67 -12.65
CA TYR A 43 1.86 -3.43 -11.50
C TYR A 43 3.38 -3.26 -11.31
N SER A 44 3.80 -2.97 -10.09
CA SER A 44 5.20 -2.99 -9.69
C SER A 44 5.36 -3.26 -8.20
N GLU A 45 6.40 -4.00 -7.84
CA GLU A 45 6.82 -4.16 -6.44
C GLU A 45 7.71 -2.99 -6.05
N ARG A 46 7.45 -2.39 -4.89
CA ARG A 46 8.29 -1.30 -4.40
C ARG A 46 9.58 -1.87 -3.82
N PRO A 47 10.73 -1.20 -4.03
CA PRO A 47 11.99 -1.65 -3.45
C PRO A 47 11.88 -1.78 -1.93
N TRP A 48 12.38 -2.89 -1.39
CA TRP A 48 12.33 -3.16 0.06
C TRP A 48 12.95 -2.03 0.88
N ASP A 49 14.08 -1.47 0.45
CA ASP A 49 14.76 -0.40 1.17
C ASP A 49 13.89 0.87 1.30
N GLU A 50 13.09 1.19 0.28
CA GLU A 50 12.15 2.32 0.33
C GLU A 50 11.03 2.05 1.35
N VAL A 51 10.37 0.90 1.23
CA VAL A 51 9.29 0.49 2.14
C VAL A 51 9.79 0.41 3.58
N LYS A 52 10.99 -0.16 3.80
CA LYS A 52 11.62 -0.25 5.10
C LYS A 52 11.90 1.13 5.69
N SER A 53 12.42 2.06 4.88
CA SER A 53 12.68 3.44 5.34
C SER A 53 11.40 4.15 5.80
N GLU A 54 10.27 3.90 5.11
CA GLU A 54 8.96 4.40 5.50
C GLU A 54 8.47 3.77 6.80
N ILE A 55 8.67 2.46 6.97
CA ILE A 55 8.31 1.73 8.20
C ILE A 55 9.12 2.26 9.39
N ASP A 56 10.44 2.36 9.27
CA ASP A 56 11.33 2.85 10.34
C ASP A 56 10.93 4.27 10.75
N MET A 57 10.69 5.14 9.75
CA MET A 57 10.20 6.49 10.00
C MET A 57 8.85 6.45 10.73
N MET A 58 7.84 5.73 10.23
CA MET A 58 6.52 5.74 10.86
C MET A 58 6.50 5.09 12.24
N ALA A 59 7.41 4.15 12.53
CA ALA A 59 7.56 3.58 13.86
C ALA A 59 7.99 4.63 14.90
N GLU A 60 8.84 5.58 14.51
CA GLU A 60 9.23 6.71 15.38
C GLU A 60 8.10 7.75 15.51
N TYR A 61 7.39 8.05 14.42
CA TYR A 61 6.36 9.08 14.40
C TYR A 61 5.02 8.63 15.01
N LEU A 62 4.66 7.35 14.85
CA LEU A 62 3.40 6.75 15.31
C LEU A 62 3.67 5.45 16.09
N PRO A 63 4.37 5.53 17.25
CA PRO A 63 4.81 4.35 18.00
C PRO A 63 3.66 3.50 18.55
N ASP A 64 2.47 4.08 18.70
CA ASP A 64 1.28 3.38 19.18
C ASP A 64 0.47 2.68 18.07
N THR A 65 0.99 2.64 16.84
CA THR A 65 0.33 1.98 15.70
C THR A 65 0.11 0.49 16.00
N ARG A 66 -1.15 0.05 15.99
CA ARG A 66 -1.51 -1.37 16.24
C ARG A 66 -2.01 -2.12 15.01
N ARG A 67 -2.32 -1.40 13.93
CA ARG A 67 -2.87 -1.96 12.70
C ARG A 67 -2.26 -1.29 11.49
N VAL A 68 -1.86 -2.11 10.54
CA VAL A 68 -1.26 -1.71 9.27
C VAL A 68 -2.09 -2.33 8.15
N PHE A 69 -2.31 -1.56 7.09
CA PHE A 69 -2.92 -2.01 5.85
C PHE A 69 -1.88 -1.92 4.73
N LEU A 70 -1.57 -3.06 4.13
CA LEU A 70 -0.73 -3.12 2.93
C LEU A 70 -1.64 -2.86 1.74
N ALA A 71 -1.53 -1.67 1.17
CA ALA A 71 -2.40 -1.19 0.11
C ALA A 71 -1.91 -1.62 -1.29
N ASP A 72 -2.77 -1.30 -2.26
CA ASP A 72 -2.78 -1.77 -3.64
C ASP A 72 -3.28 -3.22 -3.78
N GLY A 73 -3.35 -3.70 -5.02
CA GLY A 73 -4.20 -4.81 -5.42
C GLY A 73 -3.60 -6.19 -5.21
N ASP A 74 -2.31 -6.28 -4.91
CA ASP A 74 -1.67 -7.56 -4.64
C ASP A 74 -0.45 -7.40 -3.72
N ALA A 75 -0.71 -7.37 -2.42
CA ALA A 75 0.35 -7.31 -1.40
C ALA A 75 0.93 -8.71 -1.06
N LEU A 76 0.39 -9.78 -1.63
CA LEU A 76 0.80 -11.17 -1.34
C LEU A 76 1.74 -11.75 -2.40
N ASN A 77 1.88 -11.09 -3.55
CA ASN A 77 2.74 -11.51 -4.66
C ASN A 77 4.21 -11.04 -4.53
N LEU A 78 4.62 -10.52 -3.37
CA LEU A 78 5.99 -10.07 -3.13
C LEU A 78 6.96 -11.26 -3.06
N ASP A 79 8.12 -11.14 -3.71
CA ASP A 79 9.23 -12.11 -3.68
C ASP A 79 10.24 -11.88 -2.53
#